data_AF-A0AAP6ELG8-F1
#
_entry.id   AF-A0AAP6ELG8-F1
#
_cell.length_a   1.000
_cell.length_b   1.000
_cell.length_c   1.000
_cell.angle_alpha   90.00
_cell.angle_beta   90.00
_cell.angle_gamma   90.00
#
_symmetry.space_group_name_H-M   'P 1'
#
loop_
_entity.id
_entity.type
_entity.pdbx_description
1 polymer ?
#
loop_
_entity_poly.entity_id
_entity_poly.type
_entity_poly.pdbx_seq_one_letter_code
_entity_poly.pdbx_strand_id
1 'polypeptide(L)' 'EWGDYVTGPRIITDATKAEMKQVLAEIQDGTFAREWMAEYHGGLKKYNEYRTADAEHLLEATGKQLRKLMSWVDDGETA' A
#
# COMPACT_ATOMS: atom_id res chain seq x y z
N GLU A 1 -4.38 1.77 24.83
CA GLU A 1 -5.85 1.73 24.70
C GLU A 1 -6.46 3.12 24.58
N TRP A 2 -6.36 3.99 25.61
CA TRP A 2 -6.96 5.35 25.53
C TRP A 2 -6.59 6.16 24.28
N GLY A 3 -5.32 6.13 23.86
CA GLY A 3 -4.84 6.82 22.67
C GLY A 3 -5.52 6.37 21.36
N ASP A 4 -5.87 5.09 21.26
CA ASP A 4 -6.57 4.53 20.09
C ASP A 4 -7.98 5.12 19.98
N TYR A 5 -8.74 5.11 21.08
CA TYR A 5 -10.10 5.63 21.08
C TYR A 5 -10.19 7.12 20.75
N VAL A 6 -9.22 7.93 21.21
CA VAL A 6 -9.25 9.39 21.00
C VAL A 6 -8.56 9.83 19.71
N THR A 7 -7.60 9.05 19.20
CA THR A 7 -6.77 9.46 18.05
C THR A 7 -7.13 8.69 16.79
N GLY A 8 -7.54 7.42 16.88
CA GLY A 8 -7.95 6.60 15.74
C GLY A 8 -9.00 7.29 14.86
N PRO A 9 -10.12 7.79 15.42
CA PRO A 9 -11.14 8.52 14.66
C PRO A 9 -10.67 9.83 14.01
N ARG A 10 -9.56 10.42 14.49
CA ARG A 10 -8.96 11.62 13.91
C ARG A 10 -8.15 11.32 12.65
N ILE A 11 -7.67 10.08 12.49
CA ILE A 11 -6.90 9.62 11.33
C ILE A 11 -7.82 8.94 10.33
N ILE A 12 -8.66 8.01 10.79
CA ILE A 12 -9.67 7.32 9.95
C ILE A 12 -10.99 8.08 10.04
N THR A 13 -11.10 9.10 9.19
CA THR A 13 -12.22 10.05 9.19
C THR A 13 -13.41 9.54 8.37
N ASP A 14 -14.53 10.27 8.43
CA ASP A 14 -15.68 10.01 7.55
C ASP A 14 -15.32 10.17 6.07
N ALA A 15 -14.39 11.07 5.73
CA ALA A 15 -13.87 11.21 4.37
C ALA A 15 -13.11 9.96 3.93
N THR A 16 -12.26 9.40 4.82
CA THR A 16 -11.56 8.14 4.55
C THR A 16 -12.54 7.00 4.28
N LYS A 17 -13.62 6.92 5.08
CA LYS A 17 -14.68 5.90 4.87
C LYS A 17 -15.50 6.14 3.61
N ALA A 18 -15.71 7.39 3.21
CA ALA A 18 -16.38 7.73 1.96
C ALA A 18 -15.55 7.27 0.76
N GLU A 19 -14.25 7.53 0.77
CA GLU A 19 -13.32 7.06 -0.25
C GLU A 19 -13.31 5.53 -0.35
N MET A 20 -13.25 4.83 0.78
CA MET A 20 -13.34 3.36 0.80
C MET A 20 -14.63 2.83 0.15
N LYS A 21 -15.77 3.52 0.32
CA LYS A 21 -17.03 3.14 -0.34
C LYS A 21 -17.00 3.41 -1.84
N GLN A 22 -16.36 4.50 -2.26
CA GLN A 22 -16.19 4.82 -3.67
C GLN A 22 -15.31 3.78 -4.36
N VAL A 23 -14.15 3.45 -3.77
CA VAL A 23 -13.26 2.39 -4.27
C VAL A 23 -14.02 1.05 -4.39
N LEU A 24 -14.86 0.71 -3.40
CA LEU A 24 -15.70 -0.48 -3.49
C LEU A 24 -16.69 -0.42 -4.65
N ALA A 25 -17.32 0.73 -4.90
CA ALA A 25 -18.23 0.92 -6.03
C ALA A 25 -17.49 0.75 -7.38
N GLU A 26 -16.30 1.34 -7.51
CA GLU A 26 -15.44 1.22 -8.70
C GLU A 26 -14.96 -0.22 -8.95
N ILE A 27 -14.80 -1.01 -7.89
CA ILE A 27 -14.54 -2.45 -8.00
C ILE A 27 -15.80 -3.17 -8.50
N GLN A 28 -16.96 -2.88 -7.91
CA GLN A 28 -18.22 -3.57 -8.21
C GLN A 28 -18.76 -3.26 -9.61
N ASP A 29 -18.59 -2.03 -10.09
CA ASP A 29 -18.97 -1.61 -11.45
C ASP A 29 -17.89 -1.90 -12.51
N GLY A 30 -16.76 -2.48 -12.07
CA GLY A 30 -15.66 -2.91 -12.91
C GLY A 30 -14.75 -1.79 -13.42
N THR A 31 -14.92 -0.55 -12.99
CA THR A 31 -14.02 0.58 -13.32
C THR A 31 -12.58 0.25 -12.97
N PHE A 32 -12.34 -0.23 -11.75
CA PHE A 32 -11.00 -0.62 -11.30
C PHE A 32 -10.35 -1.68 -12.21
N ALA A 33 -11.12 -2.71 -12.58
CA ALA A 33 -10.64 -3.78 -13.45
C ALA A 33 -10.31 -3.27 -14.86
N ARG A 34 -11.14 -2.37 -15.42
CA ARG A 34 -10.88 -1.77 -16.74
C ARG A 34 -9.62 -0.92 -16.73
N GLU A 35 -9.41 -0.10 -15.71
CA GLU A 35 -8.21 0.72 -15.56
C GLU A 35 -6.95 -0.13 -15.41
N TRP A 36 -7.01 -1.18 -14.57
CA TRP A 36 -5.91 -2.12 -14.42
C TRP A 36 -5.54 -2.81 -15.73
N MET A 37 -6.53 -3.33 -16.47
CA MET A 37 -6.27 -3.98 -17.75
C MET A 37 -5.69 -3.00 -18.77
N ALA A 38 -6.15 -1.75 -18.79
CA ALA A 38 -5.60 -0.73 -19.67
C ALA A 38 -4.13 -0.42 -19.34
N GLU A 39 -3.77 -0.30 -18.06
CA GLU A 39 -2.38 -0.10 -17.61
C GLU A 39 -1.50 -1.32 -17.96
N TYR A 40 -2.01 -2.52 -17.75
CA TYR A 40 -1.32 -3.76 -18.08
C TYR A 40 -1.04 -3.87 -19.58
N HIS A 41 -2.05 -3.64 -20.43
CA HIS A 41 -1.88 -3.62 -21.88
C HIS A 41 -1.03 -2.44 -22.37
N GLY A 42 -0.99 -1.35 -21.61
CA GLY A 42 -0.13 -0.20 -21.84
C GLY A 42 1.33 -0.39 -21.43
N GLY A 43 1.70 -1.58 -20.92
CA GLY A 43 3.08 -1.91 -20.57
C GLY A 43 3.50 -1.52 -19.14
N LEU A 44 2.53 -1.33 -18.23
CA LEU A 44 2.77 -1.16 -16.78
C LEU A 44 3.65 0.03 -16.41
N LYS A 45 3.60 1.12 -17.18
CA LYS A 45 4.46 2.29 -16.94
C LYS A 45 4.25 2.89 -15.55
N LYS A 46 3.03 3.28 -15.20
CA LYS A 46 2.71 3.87 -13.89
C LYS A 46 2.91 2.86 -12.77
N TYR A 47 2.52 1.61 -13.01
CA TYR A 47 2.74 0.54 -12.03
C TYR A 47 4.22 0.39 -11.67
N ASN A 48 5.11 0.40 -12.67
CA ASN A 48 6.55 0.30 -12.46
C ASN A 48 7.14 1.57 -11.82
N GLU A 49 6.60 2.75 -12.14
CA GLU A 49 6.94 4.01 -11.47
C GLU A 49 6.63 3.94 -9.97
N TYR A 50 5.42 3.50 -9.59
CA TYR A 50 5.05 3.29 -8.19
C TYR A 50 5.94 2.25 -7.50
N ARG A 51 6.18 1.09 -8.15
CA ARG A 51 7.04 0.05 -7.60
C ARG A 51 8.46 0.54 -7.34
N THR A 52 9.00 1.36 -8.24
CA THR A 52 10.35 1.93 -8.09
C THR A 52 10.38 2.93 -6.94
N ALA A 53 9.40 3.84 -6.88
CA ALA A 53 9.30 4.82 -5.81
C ALA A 53 9.17 4.16 -4.42
N ASP A 54 8.36 3.10 -4.32
CA ASP A 54 8.20 2.33 -3.08
C ASP A 54 9.51 1.64 -2.66
N ALA A 55 10.24 1.05 -3.62
CA ALA A 55 11.51 0.39 -3.36
C ALA A 55 12.62 1.38 -2.93
N GLU A 56 12.57 2.62 -3.41
CA GLU A 56 13.51 3.69 -3.06
C GLU A 56 13.13 4.43 -1.77
N HIS A 57 11.96 4.13 -1.19
CA HIS A 57 11.48 4.80 0.01
C HIS A 57 12.39 4.52 1.22
N LEU A 58 12.71 5.56 2.00
CA LEU A 58 13.62 5.46 3.16
C LEU A 58 13.21 4.35 4.14
N LEU A 59 11.90 4.12 4.29
CA LEU A 59 11.35 3.04 5.11
C LEU A 59 11.91 1.67 4.73
N GLU A 60 12.12 1.39 3.44
CA GLU A 60 12.65 0.10 2.98
C GLU A 60 14.12 -0.06 3.32
N ALA A 61 14.93 0.98 3.09
CA ALA A 61 16.34 0.97 3.45
C ALA A 61 16.56 0.80 4.96
N THR A 62 15.84 1.59 5.77
CA THR A 62 15.90 1.50 7.24
C THR A 62 15.32 0.18 7.74
N GLY A 63 14.19 -0.25 7.18
CA GLY A 63 13.52 -1.50 7.54
C GLY A 63 14.41 -2.71 7.29
N LYS A 64 15.09 -2.77 6.14
CA LYS A 64 16.03 -3.86 5.82
C LYS A 64 17.18 -3.92 6.83
N GLN A 65 17.74 -2.77 7.21
CA GLN A 65 18.82 -2.75 8.20
C GLN A 65 18.36 -3.25 9.57
N LEU A 66 17.18 -2.84 10.02
CA LEU A 66 16.64 -3.25 11.31
C LEU A 66 16.27 -4.73 11.32
N ARG A 67 15.59 -5.23 10.26
CA ARG A 67 15.19 -6.64 10.16
C ARG A 67 16.39 -7.59 10.16
N LYS A 68 17.51 -7.21 9.53
CA LYS A 68 18.77 -7.98 9.57
C LYS A 68 19.33 -8.21 10.98
N LEU A 69 19.03 -7.32 11.93
CA LEU A 69 19.48 -7.46 13.32
C LEU A 69 18.55 -8.35 14.15
N MET A 70 17.37 -8.66 13.63
CA MET A 70 16.36 -9.45 14.32
C MET A 70 16.53 -10.93 13.95
N SER A 71 17.25 -11.68 14.79
CA SER A 71 17.55 -13.11 14.55
C SER A 71 16.32 -14.02 14.47
N TRP A 72 15.14 -13.52 14.82
CA TRP A 72 13.86 -14.22 14.79
C TRP A 72 12.97 -13.82 13.60
N VAL A 73 13.40 -12.83 12.81
CA VAL A 73 12.73 -12.42 11.58
C VAL A 73 13.45 -13.13 10.44
N ASP A 74 12.72 -13.98 9.72
CA ASP A 74 13.21 -14.58 8.49
C ASP A 74 13.16 -13.51 7.40
N ASP A 75 14.33 -13.07 6.92
CA ASP A 75 14.44 -11.93 5.99
C ASP A 75 14.11 -12.36 4.54
N GLY A 76 13.62 -13.59 4.32
CA GLY A 76 13.19 -14.11 3.02
C GLY A 76 14.29 -14.17 1.94
N GLU A 77 15.52 -13.75 2.27
CA GLU A 77 16.73 -13.81 1.43
C GLU A 77 17.38 -15.21 1.56
N THR A 78 16.60 -16.28 1.40
CA THR A 78 17.13 -17.58 0.92
C THR A 78 16.99 -17.61 -0.59
N ALA A 79 18.13 -17.73 -1.26
CA ALA A 79 18.32 -17.81 -2.70
C ALA A 79 17.41 -18.82 -3.42
#